data_AF-A0BH48-F1
#
_entry.id   AF-A0BH48-F1
#
_cell.length_a   1.000
_cell.length_b   1.000
_cell.length_c   1.000
_cell.angle_alpha   90.00
_cell.angle_beta   90.00
_cell.angle_gamma   90.00
#
_symmetry.space_group_name_H-M   'P 1'
#
loop_
_entity.id
_entity.type
_entity.pdbx_description
1 polymer ?
#
loop_
_entity_poly.entity_id
_entity_poly.type
_entity_poly.pdbx_seq_one_letter_code
_entity_poly.pdbx_strand_id
1 'polypeptide(L)'
;MSPLPEPNNNGIQTPESREVFRFIYKNKEYDVTEYVPKHPAGRSFLDKMKDEKQDITEYFRCLHSKKALKILKSQKVVRTDLKESEDSKRYSHIKKQVKDLFHPDWTIEIALLLALSLGLYLGVTTDWYIAIPTIALTQIIAGWQGHSTNHNRNPLLYKLSIPYGIIHGFSADWWQFKHNNHHIFTNRIGKDDDIDHTYQKWQYGFLYLKWKFDSVLASYNKIDILYVLLHQIIVFQQKIWIYLVAQYIAGFFSACILIGNHEREYKFYKKIDKPFIEHQIITSRNYDWTDWLSNLIMGGMQFQTEHHLFPQIPFYRLPYAAKIINRELNKFGYKIHVGKIL
;
A
#
# COMPACT_ATOMS: atom_id res chain seq x y z
N MET A 1 -18.56 37.80 -50.71
CA MET A 1 -18.26 38.38 -49.39
C MET A 1 -18.97 37.54 -48.35
N SER A 2 -18.24 36.69 -47.65
CA SER A 2 -18.80 35.89 -46.55
C SER A 2 -19.03 36.78 -45.32
N PRO A 3 -20.10 36.59 -44.55
CA PRO A 3 -20.37 37.40 -43.37
C PRO A 3 -19.33 37.14 -42.26
N LEU A 4 -18.99 38.19 -41.51
CA LEU A 4 -18.03 38.16 -40.40
C LEU A 4 -18.55 37.26 -39.26
N PRO A 5 -17.65 36.56 -38.53
CA PRO A 5 -18.04 35.73 -37.40
C PRO A 5 -18.53 36.58 -36.22
N GLU A 6 -19.59 36.11 -35.54
CA GLU A 6 -20.13 36.75 -34.34
C GLU A 6 -19.11 36.74 -33.19
N PRO A 7 -19.10 37.80 -32.35
CA PRO A 7 -18.17 37.90 -31.23
C PRO A 7 -18.45 36.82 -30.18
N ASN A 8 -17.38 36.14 -29.78
CA ASN A 8 -17.35 35.18 -28.68
C ASN A 8 -18.01 35.76 -27.43
N ASN A 9 -19.13 35.16 -27.01
CA ASN A 9 -19.61 35.27 -25.64
C ASN A 9 -18.56 34.61 -24.74
N ASN A 10 -17.58 35.41 -24.30
CA ASN A 10 -16.79 35.08 -23.12
C ASN A 10 -17.78 34.96 -21.97
N GLY A 11 -18.20 33.71 -21.72
CA GLY A 11 -19.00 33.35 -20.57
C GLY A 11 -18.37 34.00 -19.35
N ILE A 12 -19.16 34.82 -18.68
CA ILE A 12 -18.90 35.29 -17.33
C ILE A 12 -18.57 34.04 -16.53
N GLN A 13 -17.29 33.82 -16.21
CA GLN A 13 -16.91 32.84 -15.23
C GLN A 13 -17.54 33.29 -13.92
N THR A 14 -18.63 32.65 -13.55
CA THR A 14 -19.13 32.65 -12.18
C THR A 14 -17.93 32.38 -11.27
N PRO A 15 -17.75 33.13 -10.16
CA PRO A 15 -16.62 32.91 -9.27
C PRO A 15 -16.59 31.43 -8.90
N GLU A 16 -15.51 30.73 -9.26
CA GLU A 16 -15.34 29.31 -8.99
C GLU A 16 -15.73 29.06 -7.54
N SER A 17 -16.83 28.32 -7.34
CA SER A 17 -17.26 27.95 -6.00
C SER A 17 -16.07 27.28 -5.33
N ARG A 18 -15.55 27.88 -4.27
CA ARG A 18 -14.40 27.36 -3.53
C ARG A 18 -14.59 25.87 -3.31
N GLU A 19 -13.71 25.04 -3.88
CA GLU A 19 -13.83 23.59 -3.75
C GLU A 19 -13.81 23.19 -2.28
N VAL A 20 -14.81 22.42 -1.86
CA VAL A 20 -15.02 22.05 -0.46
C VAL A 20 -14.65 20.59 -0.25
N PHE A 21 -13.82 20.33 0.77
CA PHE A 21 -13.38 19.00 1.15
C PHE A 21 -13.98 18.64 2.51
N ARG A 22 -14.98 17.75 2.52
CA ARG A 22 -15.65 17.28 3.72
C ARG A 22 -15.60 15.78 3.84
N PHE A 23 -15.26 15.30 5.03
CA PHE A 23 -15.15 13.88 5.33
C PHE A 23 -15.73 13.56 6.70
N ILE A 24 -16.40 12.42 6.79
CA ILE A 24 -16.95 11.85 8.01
C ILE A 24 -15.88 10.99 8.68
N TYR A 25 -15.67 11.24 9.97
CA TYR A 25 -14.88 10.40 10.85
C TYR A 25 -15.66 10.14 12.14
N LYS A 26 -16.01 8.87 12.36
CA LYS A 26 -16.90 8.40 13.41
C LYS A 26 -18.26 9.10 13.34
N ASN A 27 -18.55 9.93 14.35
CA ASN A 27 -19.83 10.60 14.54
C ASN A 27 -19.82 12.07 14.09
N LYS A 28 -18.77 12.52 13.40
CA LYS A 28 -18.60 13.93 13.01
C LYS A 28 -18.16 14.07 11.56
N GLU A 29 -18.66 15.12 10.93
CA GLU A 29 -18.21 15.57 9.61
C GLU A 29 -17.25 16.75 9.77
N TYR A 30 -16.07 16.64 9.17
CA TYR A 30 -14.99 17.61 9.22
C TYR A 30 -14.82 18.29 7.87
N ASP A 31 -14.74 19.62 7.87
CA ASP A 31 -14.28 20.40 6.72
C ASP A 31 -12.77 20.58 6.82
N VAL A 32 -12.06 19.99 5.85
CA VAL A 32 -10.60 19.98 5.80
C VAL A 32 -10.06 20.85 4.67
N THR A 33 -10.90 21.69 4.06
CA THR A 33 -10.55 22.53 2.89
C THR A 33 -9.28 23.36 3.12
N GLU A 34 -9.13 23.96 4.30
CA GLU A 34 -7.95 24.76 4.66
C GLU A 34 -6.68 23.92 4.89
N TYR A 35 -6.83 22.63 5.18
CA TYR A 35 -5.72 21.72 5.43
C TYR A 35 -5.20 21.03 4.16
N VAL A 36 -5.99 21.01 3.08
CA VAL A 36 -5.62 20.38 1.80
C VAL A 36 -4.19 20.73 1.33
N PRO A 37 -3.74 22.01 1.32
CA PRO A 37 -2.40 22.36 0.86
C PRO A 37 -1.27 21.81 1.76
N LYS A 38 -1.59 21.44 3.00
CA LYS A 38 -0.64 20.96 4.02
C LYS A 38 -0.67 19.44 4.18
N HIS A 39 -1.55 18.75 3.47
CA HIS A 39 -1.67 17.30 3.58
C HIS A 39 -0.42 16.62 2.98
N PRO A 40 0.26 15.70 3.69
CA PRO A 40 1.51 15.09 3.21
C PRO A 40 1.41 14.35 1.87
N ALA A 41 0.23 13.78 1.57
CA ALA A 41 -0.04 13.10 0.29
C ALA A 41 -0.29 14.08 -0.88
N GLY A 42 -0.31 15.39 -0.62
CA GLY A 42 -0.59 16.44 -1.60
C GLY A 42 -2.08 16.63 -1.90
N ARG A 43 -2.39 17.71 -2.63
CA ARG A 43 -3.76 18.06 -3.03
C ARG A 43 -4.37 17.07 -4.02
N SER A 44 -3.59 16.59 -4.98
CA SER A 44 -4.04 15.63 -6.00
C SER A 44 -4.64 14.35 -5.40
N PHE A 45 -4.10 13.90 -4.27
CA PHE A 45 -4.67 12.77 -3.52
C PHE A 45 -6.06 13.10 -2.94
N LEU A 46 -6.24 14.28 -2.35
CA LEU A 46 -7.52 14.69 -1.79
C LEU A 46 -8.57 14.97 -2.89
N ASP A 47 -8.14 15.45 -4.06
CA ASP A 47 -8.99 15.57 -5.24
C ASP A 47 -9.52 14.20 -5.69
N LYS A 48 -8.70 13.15 -5.64
CA LYS A 48 -9.17 11.78 -5.88
C LYS A 48 -10.18 11.32 -4.82
N MET A 49 -10.03 11.76 -3.57
CA MET A 49 -10.87 11.34 -2.44
C MET A 49 -12.24 12.02 -2.38
N LYS A 50 -12.33 13.32 -2.69
CA LYS A 50 -13.53 14.15 -2.43
C LYS A 50 -14.81 13.55 -3.02
N ASP A 51 -14.71 12.96 -4.21
CA ASP A 51 -15.84 12.36 -4.91
C ASP A 51 -16.00 10.86 -4.63
N GLU A 52 -15.01 10.22 -4.00
CA GLU A 52 -14.97 8.76 -3.84
C GLU A 52 -15.59 8.26 -2.54
N LYS A 53 -15.31 8.92 -1.41
CA LYS A 53 -15.73 8.43 -0.08
C LYS A 53 -16.11 9.59 0.84
N GLN A 54 -17.31 9.51 1.42
CA GLN A 54 -17.74 10.46 2.44
C GLN A 54 -17.38 9.99 3.86
N ASP A 55 -17.58 8.70 4.18
CA ASP A 55 -17.09 8.11 5.43
C ASP A 55 -15.70 7.50 5.23
N ILE A 56 -14.71 8.12 5.87
CA ILE A 56 -13.30 7.70 5.82
C ILE A 56 -12.85 7.05 7.14
N THR A 57 -13.76 6.73 8.06
CA THR A 57 -13.43 6.38 9.44
C THR A 57 -12.40 5.26 9.53
N GLU A 58 -12.63 4.14 8.84
CA GLU A 58 -11.74 2.99 8.90
C GLU A 58 -10.48 3.16 8.05
N TYR A 59 -10.60 3.75 6.86
CA TYR A 59 -9.44 4.13 6.04
C TYR A 59 -8.47 5.03 6.83
N PHE A 60 -9.01 6.02 7.55
CA PHE A 60 -8.23 6.92 8.41
C PHE A 60 -7.59 6.14 9.57
N ARG A 61 -8.36 5.29 10.27
CA ARG A 61 -7.85 4.47 11.39
C ARG A 61 -6.74 3.49 10.97
N CYS A 62 -6.75 3.00 9.74
CA CYS A 62 -5.73 2.09 9.20
C CYS A 62 -4.46 2.84 8.77
N LEU A 63 -4.62 4.00 8.13
CA LEU A 63 -3.53 4.64 7.40
C LEU A 63 -2.89 5.83 8.13
N HIS A 64 -3.56 6.39 9.13
CA HIS A 64 -3.09 7.62 9.78
C HIS A 64 -2.53 7.37 11.19
N SER A 65 -1.58 8.24 11.58
CA SER A 65 -0.96 8.23 12.90
C SER A 65 -1.82 8.94 13.96
N LYS A 66 -1.47 8.77 15.24
CA LYS A 66 -2.09 9.54 16.34
C LYS A 66 -1.91 11.06 16.17
N LYS A 67 -0.80 11.50 15.56
CA LYS A 67 -0.55 12.92 15.25
C LYS A 67 -1.54 13.42 14.19
N ALA A 68 -1.74 12.66 13.12
CA ALA A 68 -2.73 12.98 12.10
C ALA A 68 -4.16 13.04 12.68
N LEU A 69 -4.51 12.13 13.61
CA LEU A 69 -5.81 12.21 14.30
C LEU A 69 -5.98 13.50 15.11
N LYS A 70 -4.92 14.02 15.75
CA LYS A 70 -4.97 15.32 16.44
C LYS A 70 -5.24 16.46 15.46
N ILE A 71 -4.60 16.42 14.29
CA ILE A 71 -4.80 17.40 13.22
C ILE A 71 -6.24 17.34 12.69
N LEU A 72 -6.78 16.14 12.42
CA LEU A 72 -8.17 15.99 11.99
C LEU A 72 -9.14 16.58 13.02
N LYS A 73 -8.93 16.29 14.30
CA LYS A 73 -9.76 16.80 15.39
C LYS A 73 -9.69 18.31 15.59
N SER A 74 -8.64 18.98 15.08
CA SER A 74 -8.55 20.44 15.10
C SER A 74 -9.20 21.10 13.88
N GLN A 75 -9.70 20.34 12.91
CA GLN A 75 -10.40 20.87 11.75
C GLN A 75 -11.82 21.32 12.11
N LYS A 76 -12.41 22.17 11.27
CA LYS A 76 -13.76 22.67 11.47
C LYS A 76 -14.77 21.52 11.41
N VAL A 77 -15.62 21.41 12.43
CA VAL A 77 -16.73 20.44 12.45
C VAL A 77 -17.95 21.09 11.78
N VAL A 78 -18.49 20.43 10.77
CA VAL A 78 -19.68 20.88 10.03
C VAL A 78 -20.95 20.26 10.58
N ARG A 79 -20.88 18.99 10.97
CA ARG A 79 -22.01 18.22 11.48
C ARG A 79 -21.58 17.36 12.66
N THR A 80 -22.42 17.31 13.68
CA THR A 80 -22.29 16.42 14.83
C THR A 80 -23.35 15.32 14.80
N ASP A 81 -23.18 14.33 15.68
CA ASP A 81 -24.21 13.33 16.01
C ASP A 81 -24.58 12.38 14.86
N LEU A 82 -23.61 12.09 13.99
CA LEU A 82 -23.73 10.99 13.03
C LEU A 82 -23.75 9.65 13.78
N LYS A 83 -24.68 8.76 13.41
CA LYS A 83 -24.71 7.40 13.97
C LYS A 83 -23.51 6.62 13.43
N GLU A 84 -22.80 5.96 14.34
CA GLU A 84 -21.74 5.01 13.97
C GLU A 84 -22.36 3.85 13.17
N SER A 85 -21.75 3.53 12.03
CA SER A 85 -22.22 2.44 11.17
C SER A 85 -21.98 1.07 11.82
N GLU A 86 -22.83 0.09 11.49
CA GLU A 86 -22.64 -1.30 11.93
C GLU A 86 -21.29 -1.86 11.45
N ASP A 87 -20.84 -1.45 10.27
CA ASP A 87 -19.52 -1.79 9.73
C ASP A 87 -18.37 -1.32 10.65
N SER A 88 -18.44 -0.06 11.12
CA SER A 88 -17.44 0.49 12.05
C SER A 88 -17.42 -0.24 13.40
N LYS A 89 -18.59 -0.66 13.90
CA LYS A 89 -18.71 -1.47 15.12
C LYS A 89 -18.08 -2.86 14.93
N ARG A 90 -18.40 -3.53 13.83
CA ARG A 90 -17.81 -4.84 13.46
C ARG A 90 -16.30 -4.73 13.33
N TYR A 91 -15.81 -3.71 12.63
CA TYR A 91 -14.37 -3.47 12.48
C TYR A 91 -13.69 -3.26 13.84
N SER A 92 -14.28 -2.43 14.70
CA SER A 92 -13.75 -2.18 16.05
C SER A 92 -13.73 -3.43 16.93
N HIS A 93 -14.76 -4.29 16.81
CA HIS A 93 -14.80 -5.59 17.47
C HIS A 93 -13.65 -6.49 17.00
N ILE A 94 -13.46 -6.66 15.68
CA ILE A 94 -12.38 -7.49 15.13
C ILE A 94 -11.02 -6.94 15.56
N LYS A 95 -10.82 -5.61 15.46
CA LYS A 95 -9.58 -4.95 15.87
C LYS A 95 -9.21 -5.25 17.33
N LYS A 96 -10.20 -5.33 18.23
CA LYS A 96 -10.00 -5.68 19.63
C LYS A 96 -9.48 -7.12 19.79
N GLN A 97 -9.92 -8.06 18.94
CA GLN A 97 -9.50 -9.46 18.97
C GLN A 97 -8.06 -9.66 18.47
N VAL A 98 -7.61 -8.85 17.51
CA VAL A 98 -6.24 -8.92 16.96
C VAL A 98 -5.27 -7.89 17.54
N LYS A 99 -5.66 -7.18 18.60
CA LYS A 99 -4.90 -6.05 19.17
C LYS A 99 -3.44 -6.40 19.54
N ASP A 100 -3.20 -7.63 19.99
CA ASP A 100 -1.89 -8.07 20.47
C ASP A 100 -0.95 -8.43 19.30
N LEU A 101 -1.49 -8.54 18.07
CA LEU A 101 -0.73 -8.85 16.86
C LEU A 101 -0.14 -7.61 16.17
N PHE A 102 -0.46 -6.40 16.62
CA PHE A 102 0.10 -5.16 16.04
C PHE A 102 1.55 -4.89 16.48
N HIS A 103 2.01 -5.55 17.53
CA HIS A 103 3.34 -5.34 18.08
C HIS A 103 4.40 -6.13 17.30
N PRO A 104 5.54 -5.51 16.94
CA PRO A 104 6.62 -6.23 16.29
C PRO A 104 7.22 -7.28 17.22
N ASP A 105 7.71 -8.37 16.63
CA ASP A 105 8.62 -9.29 17.31
C ASP A 105 10.06 -8.90 16.97
N TRP A 106 10.74 -8.22 17.90
CA TRP A 106 12.08 -7.68 17.66
C TRP A 106 13.13 -8.75 17.35
N THR A 107 12.93 -9.98 17.83
CA THR A 107 13.83 -11.09 17.51
C THR A 107 13.72 -11.41 16.02
N ILE A 108 12.50 -11.50 15.50
CA ILE A 108 12.24 -11.74 14.07
C ILE A 108 12.71 -10.55 13.24
N GLU A 109 12.43 -9.31 13.65
CA GLU A 109 12.84 -8.11 12.92
C GLU A 109 14.37 -8.03 12.74
N ILE A 110 15.12 -8.24 13.81
CA ILE A 110 16.59 -8.19 13.77
C ILE A 110 17.13 -9.38 12.98
N ALA A 111 16.60 -10.59 13.18
CA ALA A 111 17.03 -11.77 12.45
C ALA A 111 16.80 -11.62 10.93
N LEU A 112 15.63 -11.09 10.52
CA LEU A 112 15.34 -10.79 9.11
C LEU A 112 16.32 -9.76 8.56
N LEU A 113 16.56 -8.65 9.27
CA LEU A 113 17.48 -7.62 8.80
C LEU A 113 18.90 -8.17 8.60
N LEU A 114 19.41 -8.97 9.55
CA LEU A 114 20.74 -9.58 9.46
C LEU A 114 20.81 -10.60 8.32
N ALA A 115 19.80 -11.48 8.20
CA ALA A 115 19.74 -12.48 7.14
C ALA A 115 19.67 -11.83 5.74
N LEU A 116 18.88 -10.76 5.60
CA LEU A 116 18.75 -10.04 4.33
C LEU A 116 20.00 -9.22 3.99
N SER A 117 20.66 -8.63 5.00
CA SER A 117 21.96 -7.96 4.82
C SER A 117 23.02 -8.95 4.34
N LEU A 118 23.09 -10.13 4.98
CA LEU A 118 23.98 -11.21 4.57
C LEU A 118 23.64 -11.72 3.16
N GLY A 119 22.37 -11.91 2.86
CA GLY A 119 21.92 -12.32 1.54
C GLY A 119 22.32 -11.32 0.45
N LEU A 120 22.18 -10.01 0.71
CA LEU A 120 22.65 -9.00 -0.23
C LEU A 120 24.17 -9.08 -0.44
N TYR A 121 24.93 -9.21 0.65
CA TYR A 121 26.39 -9.37 0.61
C TYR A 121 26.80 -10.59 -0.21
N LEU A 122 26.20 -11.76 0.04
CA LEU A 122 26.46 -12.97 -0.74
C LEU A 122 26.05 -12.78 -2.20
N GLY A 123 24.91 -12.14 -2.44
CA GLY A 123 24.41 -11.81 -3.77
C GLY A 123 25.43 -11.03 -4.61
N VAL A 124 26.12 -10.06 -4.01
CA VAL A 124 27.08 -9.21 -4.74
C VAL A 124 28.51 -9.76 -4.78
N THR A 125 28.86 -10.72 -3.93
CA THR A 125 30.25 -11.26 -3.82
C THR A 125 30.43 -12.65 -4.41
N THR A 126 29.36 -13.37 -4.68
CA THR A 126 29.42 -14.76 -5.20
C THR A 126 29.20 -14.84 -6.71
N ASP A 127 29.44 -16.02 -7.27
CA ASP A 127 29.19 -16.29 -8.69
C ASP A 127 27.70 -16.53 -8.98
N TRP A 128 27.33 -16.48 -10.26
CA TRP A 128 25.95 -16.35 -10.74
C TRP A 128 24.95 -17.35 -10.13
N TYR A 129 25.36 -18.59 -9.88
CA TYR A 129 24.47 -19.65 -9.38
C TYR A 129 24.04 -19.45 -7.92
N ILE A 130 24.83 -18.72 -7.12
CA ILE A 130 24.43 -18.26 -5.77
C ILE A 130 23.87 -16.84 -5.85
N ALA A 131 24.50 -15.98 -6.65
CA ALA A 131 24.17 -14.56 -6.72
C ALA A 131 22.73 -14.31 -7.18
N ILE A 132 22.28 -14.94 -8.27
CA ILE A 132 20.94 -14.73 -8.84
C ILE A 132 19.82 -15.06 -7.83
N PRO A 133 19.73 -16.30 -7.28
CA PRO A 133 18.66 -16.63 -6.35
C PRO A 133 18.73 -15.80 -5.07
N THR A 134 19.94 -15.51 -4.57
CA THR A 134 20.10 -14.75 -3.33
C THR A 134 19.68 -13.30 -3.52
N ILE A 135 20.12 -12.62 -4.59
CA ILE A 135 19.67 -11.25 -4.90
C ILE A 135 18.15 -11.22 -5.07
N ALA A 136 17.57 -12.16 -5.82
CA ALA A 136 16.13 -12.18 -6.06
C ALA A 136 15.35 -12.35 -4.75
N LEU A 137 15.64 -13.40 -3.96
CA LEU A 137 14.94 -13.69 -2.71
C LEU A 137 15.15 -12.58 -1.67
N THR A 138 16.39 -12.10 -1.49
CA THR A 138 16.69 -11.03 -0.55
C THR A 138 15.89 -9.78 -0.89
N GLN A 139 15.84 -9.38 -2.16
CA GLN A 139 15.12 -8.16 -2.52
C GLN A 139 13.60 -8.33 -2.44
N ILE A 140 13.05 -9.49 -2.82
CA ILE A 140 11.62 -9.82 -2.64
C ILE A 140 11.22 -9.67 -1.16
N ILE A 141 11.92 -10.37 -0.27
CA ILE A 141 11.59 -10.40 1.16
C ILE A 141 11.83 -9.02 1.79
N ALA A 142 12.91 -8.33 1.44
CA ALA A 142 13.16 -6.96 1.91
C ALA A 142 12.09 -5.98 1.40
N GLY A 143 11.55 -6.17 0.19
CA GLY A 143 10.42 -5.39 -0.32
C GLY A 143 9.14 -5.58 0.50
N TRP A 144 8.82 -6.82 0.88
CA TRP A 144 7.70 -7.14 1.77
C TRP A 144 7.88 -6.60 3.19
N GLN A 145 9.10 -6.63 3.69
CA GLN A 145 9.37 -6.09 5.01
C GLN A 145 9.40 -4.55 4.98
N GLY A 146 9.91 -3.93 3.92
CA GLY A 146 9.79 -2.50 3.67
C GLY A 146 8.31 -2.07 3.60
N HIS A 147 7.47 -2.87 2.93
CA HIS A 147 6.02 -2.68 2.92
C HIS A 147 5.39 -2.76 4.32
N SER A 148 5.70 -3.81 5.09
CA SER A 148 5.17 -4.02 6.44
C SER A 148 5.59 -2.91 7.41
N THR A 149 6.87 -2.52 7.38
CA THR A 149 7.42 -1.45 8.22
C THR A 149 6.84 -0.09 7.88
N ASN A 150 6.58 0.19 6.59
CA ASN A 150 5.92 1.41 6.13
C ASN A 150 4.47 1.53 6.58
N HIS A 151 3.75 0.42 6.75
CA HIS A 151 2.40 0.44 7.32
C HIS A 151 2.39 0.58 8.83
N ASN A 152 3.46 0.21 9.51
CA ASN A 152 3.48 0.21 10.96
C ASN A 152 3.41 1.63 11.55
N ARG A 153 2.88 1.74 12.77
CA ARG A 153 2.76 3.01 13.51
C ARG A 153 3.74 3.12 14.68
N ASN A 154 4.59 2.12 14.86
CA ASN A 154 5.73 2.15 15.77
C ASN A 154 6.88 2.95 15.12
N PRO A 155 7.35 4.04 15.74
CA PRO A 155 8.41 4.88 15.17
C PRO A 155 9.74 4.15 14.94
N LEU A 156 10.09 3.17 15.79
CA LEU A 156 11.32 2.40 15.63
C LEU A 156 11.21 1.41 14.48
N LEU A 157 10.06 0.73 14.36
CA LEU A 157 9.83 -0.18 13.25
C LEU A 157 9.76 0.57 11.91
N TYR A 158 9.14 1.76 11.90
CA TYR A 158 9.15 2.64 10.73
C TYR A 158 10.58 3.00 10.30
N LYS A 159 11.50 3.27 11.23
CA LYS A 159 12.91 3.54 10.89
C LYS A 159 13.61 2.35 10.22
N LEU A 160 13.12 1.12 10.40
CA LEU A 160 13.63 -0.04 9.68
C LEU A 160 13.27 -0.04 8.18
N SER A 161 12.32 0.78 7.73
CA SER A 161 12.05 0.92 6.29
C SER A 161 13.26 1.45 5.52
N ILE A 162 14.16 2.20 6.17
CA ILE A 162 15.39 2.73 5.57
C ILE A 162 16.37 1.59 5.20
N PRO A 163 16.86 0.76 6.15
CA PRO A 163 17.76 -0.33 5.79
C PRO A 163 17.10 -1.36 4.85
N TYR A 164 15.79 -1.62 4.97
CA TYR A 164 15.11 -2.45 3.97
C TYR A 164 15.12 -1.78 2.60
N GLY A 165 14.81 -0.48 2.51
CA GLY A 165 14.91 0.31 1.28
C GLY A 165 16.29 0.26 0.62
N ILE A 166 17.37 0.25 1.41
CA ILE A 166 18.74 0.06 0.91
C ILE A 166 18.96 -1.37 0.38
N ILE A 167 18.31 -2.38 0.96
CA ILE A 167 18.48 -3.78 0.54
C ILE A 167 17.72 -4.08 -0.74
N HIS A 168 16.47 -3.62 -0.87
CA HIS A 168 15.66 -3.89 -2.07
C HIS A 168 15.77 -2.82 -3.16
N GLY A 169 16.15 -1.61 -2.79
CA GLY A 169 16.41 -0.49 -3.71
C GLY A 169 15.18 0.34 -4.06
N PHE A 170 14.13 0.38 -3.23
CA PHE A 170 13.05 1.35 -3.40
C PHE A 170 13.10 2.44 -2.34
N SER A 171 12.52 3.59 -2.67
CA SER A 171 12.24 4.63 -1.69
C SER A 171 11.12 4.18 -0.76
N ALA A 172 11.34 4.33 0.54
CA ALA A 172 10.34 4.04 1.54
C ALA A 172 9.13 4.99 1.39
N ASP A 173 9.39 6.27 1.12
CA ASP A 173 8.35 7.28 0.88
C ASP A 173 7.49 6.94 -0.35
N TRP A 174 8.12 6.63 -1.50
CA TRP A 174 7.40 6.27 -2.72
C TRP A 174 6.57 5.01 -2.52
N TRP A 175 7.18 3.99 -1.91
CA TRP A 175 6.53 2.71 -1.68
C TRP A 175 5.34 2.84 -0.72
N GLN A 176 5.49 3.61 0.36
CA GLN A 176 4.41 3.91 1.29
C GLN A 176 3.28 4.68 0.61
N PHE A 177 3.59 5.72 -0.18
CA PHE A 177 2.58 6.53 -0.86
C PHE A 177 1.78 5.69 -1.87
N LYS A 178 2.47 4.96 -2.76
CA LYS A 178 1.84 4.07 -3.75
C LYS A 178 0.92 3.06 -3.06
N HIS A 179 1.42 2.35 -2.06
CA HIS A 179 0.66 1.28 -1.41
C HIS A 179 -0.50 1.80 -0.54
N ASN A 180 -0.35 2.95 0.11
CA ASN A 180 -1.44 3.59 0.84
C ASN A 180 -2.58 4.03 -0.10
N ASN A 181 -2.26 4.53 -1.29
CA ASN A 181 -3.28 4.87 -2.29
C ASN A 181 -4.07 3.62 -2.71
N HIS A 182 -3.37 2.51 -2.95
CA HIS A 182 -3.99 1.23 -3.27
C HIS A 182 -4.98 0.76 -2.18
N HIS A 183 -4.62 0.83 -0.89
CA HIS A 183 -5.54 0.45 0.21
C HIS A 183 -6.84 1.27 0.28
N ILE A 184 -6.78 2.51 -0.20
CA ILE A 184 -7.92 3.44 -0.18
C ILE A 184 -8.83 3.18 -1.37
N PHE A 185 -8.22 2.97 -2.54
CA PHE A 185 -8.91 2.87 -3.81
C PHE A 185 -8.92 1.44 -4.37
N THR A 186 -8.77 0.41 -3.54
CA THR A 186 -8.57 -0.98 -4.00
C THR A 186 -9.57 -1.37 -5.09
N ASN A 187 -9.05 -1.81 -6.23
CA ASN A 187 -9.81 -2.16 -7.42
C ASN A 187 -10.71 -1.06 -8.03
N ARG A 188 -10.43 0.21 -7.75
CA ARG A 188 -11.12 1.34 -8.38
C ARG A 188 -10.42 1.74 -9.68
N ILE A 189 -11.07 1.45 -10.81
CA ILE A 189 -10.57 1.80 -12.15
C ILE A 189 -10.37 3.32 -12.25
N GLY A 190 -9.21 3.75 -12.77
CA GLY A 190 -8.81 5.15 -12.86
C GLY A 190 -8.19 5.73 -11.58
N LYS A 191 -8.13 4.97 -10.47
CA LYS A 191 -7.60 5.44 -9.18
C LYS A 191 -6.61 4.49 -8.52
N ASP A 192 -6.69 3.18 -8.82
CA ASP A 192 -5.80 2.14 -8.32
C ASP A 192 -4.80 1.69 -9.38
N ASP A 193 -3.57 2.18 -9.26
CA ASP A 193 -2.48 1.89 -10.19
C ASP A 193 -2.09 0.40 -10.23
N ASP A 194 -2.47 -0.40 -9.22
CA ASP A 194 -2.13 -1.83 -9.14
C ASP A 194 -2.96 -2.69 -10.10
N ILE A 195 -4.14 -2.23 -10.51
CA ILE A 195 -4.96 -2.92 -11.54
C ILE A 195 -5.18 -2.09 -12.80
N ASP A 196 -4.88 -0.78 -12.75
CA ASP A 196 -5.01 0.13 -13.89
C ASP A 196 -3.75 0.15 -14.74
N HIS A 197 -3.38 -1.04 -15.22
CA HIS A 197 -2.22 -1.25 -16.06
C HIS A 197 -2.56 -2.07 -17.30
N THR A 198 -1.84 -1.83 -18.39
CA THR A 198 -1.93 -2.62 -19.62
C THR A 198 -0.86 -3.70 -19.71
N TYR A 199 -0.15 -3.96 -18.60
CA TYR A 199 0.94 -4.94 -18.56
C TYR A 199 0.47 -6.35 -18.88
N GLN A 200 1.13 -6.96 -19.86
CA GLN A 200 1.04 -8.38 -20.14
C GLN A 200 1.87 -9.17 -19.14
N LYS A 201 1.51 -10.42 -18.84
CA LYS A 201 2.20 -11.25 -17.84
C LYS A 201 3.70 -11.38 -18.06
N TRP A 202 4.17 -11.42 -19.31
CA TRP A 202 5.61 -11.48 -19.63
C TRP A 202 6.36 -10.19 -19.24
N GLN A 203 5.65 -9.07 -19.11
CA GLN A 203 6.21 -7.77 -18.71
C GLN A 203 6.39 -7.65 -17.19
N TYR A 204 5.78 -8.55 -16.40
CA TYR A 204 5.86 -8.51 -14.94
C TYR A 204 7.29 -8.54 -14.42
N GLY A 205 8.19 -9.26 -15.10
CA GLY A 205 9.62 -9.27 -14.76
C GLY A 205 10.28 -7.90 -14.76
N PHE A 206 9.80 -6.95 -15.59
CA PHE A 206 10.37 -5.61 -15.66
C PHE A 206 9.82 -4.64 -14.61
N LEU A 207 8.75 -5.01 -13.90
CA LEU A 207 8.09 -4.11 -12.93
C LEU A 207 9.02 -3.75 -11.77
N TYR A 208 9.90 -4.66 -11.35
CA TYR A 208 10.86 -4.36 -10.29
C TYR A 208 11.82 -3.23 -10.69
N LEU A 209 12.34 -3.28 -11.92
CA LEU A 209 13.19 -2.22 -12.47
C LEU A 209 12.42 -0.91 -12.63
N LYS A 210 11.16 -0.98 -13.11
CA LYS A 210 10.28 0.19 -13.20
C LYS A 210 10.08 0.83 -11.81
N TRP A 211 9.80 0.05 -10.77
CA TRP A 211 9.61 0.56 -9.41
C TRP A 211 10.88 1.20 -8.82
N LYS A 212 12.07 0.72 -9.19
CA LYS A 212 13.33 1.40 -8.85
C LYS A 212 13.46 2.74 -9.56
N PHE A 213 13.11 2.78 -10.84
CA PHE A 213 13.10 4.03 -11.60
C PHE A 213 12.10 5.04 -11.02
N ASP A 214 10.88 4.60 -10.73
CA ASP A 214 9.86 5.42 -10.07
C ASP A 214 10.34 5.92 -8.70
N SER A 215 11.05 5.08 -7.94
CA SER A 215 11.65 5.46 -6.65
C SER A 215 12.69 6.57 -6.79
N VAL A 216 13.53 6.53 -7.83
CA VAL A 216 14.47 7.62 -8.14
C VAL A 216 13.72 8.89 -8.47
N LEU A 217 12.72 8.82 -9.37
CA LEU A 217 11.93 9.98 -9.77
C LEU A 217 11.12 10.59 -8.61
N ALA A 218 10.63 9.77 -7.68
CA ALA A 218 9.86 10.25 -6.54
C ALA A 218 10.71 10.82 -5.39
N SER A 219 12.03 10.58 -5.42
CA SER A 219 12.94 10.89 -4.32
C SER A 219 14.07 11.84 -4.70
N TYR A 220 14.20 12.25 -5.96
CA TYR A 220 15.35 13.04 -6.45
C TYR A 220 15.69 14.30 -5.62
N ASN A 221 14.70 14.89 -4.95
CA ASN A 221 14.84 16.06 -4.08
C ASN A 221 14.60 15.76 -2.58
N LYS A 222 14.67 14.48 -2.18
CA LYS A 222 14.44 13.99 -0.80
C LYS A 222 15.65 13.20 -0.32
N ILE A 223 15.76 13.03 1.00
CA ILE A 223 16.84 12.24 1.61
C ILE A 223 16.84 10.77 1.14
N ASP A 224 15.66 10.24 0.80
CA ASP A 224 15.47 8.88 0.28
C ASP A 224 16.35 8.56 -0.95
N ILE A 225 16.72 9.56 -1.76
CA ILE A 225 17.62 9.34 -2.90
C ILE A 225 18.96 8.77 -2.48
N LEU A 226 19.48 9.15 -1.30
CA LEU A 226 20.76 8.66 -0.80
C LEU A 226 20.70 7.15 -0.54
N TYR A 227 19.57 6.65 -0.04
CA TYR A 227 19.37 5.23 0.22
C TYR A 227 19.21 4.43 -1.08
N VAL A 228 18.47 4.98 -2.04
CA VAL A 228 18.33 4.37 -3.38
C VAL A 228 19.68 4.34 -4.10
N LEU A 229 20.49 5.40 -4.03
CA LEU A 229 21.83 5.44 -4.62
C LEU A 229 22.80 4.48 -3.92
N LEU A 230 22.73 4.37 -2.59
CA LEU A 230 23.54 3.41 -1.84
C LEU A 230 23.25 1.97 -2.27
N HIS A 231 21.98 1.61 -2.48
CA HIS A 231 21.60 0.32 -3.07
C HIS A 231 22.30 0.11 -4.42
N GLN A 232 22.27 1.10 -5.32
CA GLN A 232 22.90 0.98 -6.65
C GLN A 232 24.42 0.79 -6.54
N ILE A 233 25.10 1.51 -5.65
CA ILE A 233 26.55 1.38 -5.41
C ILE A 233 26.89 -0.05 -4.97
N ILE A 234 26.07 -0.64 -4.08
CA ILE A 234 26.26 -2.01 -3.59
C ILE A 234 26.03 -3.02 -4.71
N VAL A 235 24.91 -2.94 -5.42
CA VAL A 235 24.56 -3.96 -6.42
C VAL A 235 25.43 -3.91 -7.69
N PHE A 236 26.01 -2.74 -8.02
CA PHE A 236 26.91 -2.60 -9.17
C PHE A 236 28.33 -3.14 -8.92
N GLN A 237 28.62 -3.65 -7.73
CA GLN A 237 29.79 -4.50 -7.53
C GLN A 237 29.65 -5.87 -8.23
N GLN A 238 28.42 -6.27 -8.56
CA GLN A 238 28.12 -7.51 -9.28
C GLN A 238 28.02 -7.26 -10.80
N LYS A 239 28.27 -8.31 -11.60
CA LYS A 239 28.10 -8.27 -13.06
C LYS A 239 26.66 -7.87 -13.41
N ILE A 240 26.51 -6.89 -14.29
CA ILE A 240 25.20 -6.31 -14.63
C ILE A 240 24.18 -7.36 -15.10
N TRP A 241 24.59 -8.37 -15.86
CA TRP A 241 23.68 -9.40 -16.35
C TRP A 241 23.12 -10.28 -15.23
N ILE A 242 23.92 -10.59 -14.19
CA ILE A 242 23.48 -11.35 -13.01
C ILE A 242 22.39 -10.55 -12.30
N TYR A 243 22.64 -9.26 -12.08
CA TYR A 243 21.69 -8.36 -11.47
C TYR A 243 20.39 -8.31 -12.28
N LEU A 244 20.45 -8.07 -13.60
CA LEU A 244 19.26 -7.97 -14.46
C LEU A 244 18.41 -9.25 -14.45
N VAL A 245 19.04 -10.44 -14.47
CA VAL A 245 18.30 -11.71 -14.36
C VAL A 245 17.62 -11.83 -13.00
N ALA A 246 18.32 -11.50 -11.90
CA ALA A 246 17.73 -11.51 -10.57
C ALA A 246 16.56 -10.51 -10.44
N GLN A 247 16.67 -9.32 -11.05
CA GLN A 247 15.59 -8.33 -11.08
C GLN A 247 14.37 -8.84 -11.86
N TYR A 248 14.60 -9.53 -12.98
CA TYR A 248 13.52 -10.11 -13.77
C TYR A 248 12.74 -11.17 -12.97
N ILE A 249 13.44 -12.05 -12.26
CA ILE A 249 12.84 -13.07 -11.38
C ILE A 249 12.07 -12.39 -10.25
N ALA A 250 12.69 -11.42 -9.56
CA ALA A 250 12.06 -10.69 -8.46
C ALA A 250 10.80 -9.93 -8.91
N GLY A 251 10.85 -9.25 -10.04
CA GLY A 251 9.72 -8.53 -10.60
C GLY A 251 8.55 -9.44 -10.95
N PHE A 252 8.84 -10.55 -11.63
CA PHE A 252 7.81 -11.49 -12.03
C PHE A 252 7.11 -12.07 -10.80
N PHE A 253 7.89 -12.51 -9.81
CA PHE A 253 7.38 -13.09 -8.58
C PHE A 253 6.53 -12.08 -7.78
N SER A 254 7.06 -10.89 -7.51
CA SER A 254 6.36 -9.86 -6.73
C SER A 254 5.07 -9.39 -7.41
N ALA A 255 5.09 -9.25 -8.74
CA ALA A 255 3.92 -8.89 -9.52
C ALA A 255 2.84 -9.97 -9.50
N CYS A 256 3.20 -11.25 -9.66
CA CYS A 256 2.22 -12.35 -9.56
C CYS A 256 1.52 -12.36 -8.20
N ILE A 257 2.23 -12.07 -7.12
CA ILE A 257 1.64 -12.03 -5.78
C ILE A 257 0.71 -10.82 -5.63
N LEU A 258 1.22 -9.60 -5.86
CA LEU A 258 0.47 -8.37 -5.61
C LEU A 258 -0.70 -8.20 -6.58
N ILE A 259 -0.45 -8.33 -7.88
CA ILE A 259 -1.48 -8.09 -8.91
C ILE A 259 -2.49 -9.25 -8.91
N GLY A 260 -2.01 -10.49 -8.79
CA GLY A 260 -2.86 -11.68 -8.79
C GLY A 260 -3.93 -11.68 -7.70
N ASN A 261 -3.66 -11.00 -6.58
CA ASN A 261 -4.58 -10.87 -5.45
C ASN A 261 -5.79 -9.97 -5.72
N HIS A 262 -5.71 -9.15 -6.78
CA HIS A 262 -6.67 -8.08 -7.05
C HIS A 262 -7.29 -8.19 -8.43
N GLU A 263 -6.51 -8.61 -9.43
CA GLU A 263 -6.89 -8.57 -10.84
C GLU A 263 -8.17 -9.38 -11.16
N ARG A 264 -8.42 -10.45 -10.39
CA ARG A 264 -9.54 -11.38 -10.54
C ARG A 264 -10.74 -11.06 -9.67
N GLU A 265 -10.61 -10.08 -8.80
CA GLU A 265 -11.63 -9.69 -7.86
C GLU A 265 -12.50 -8.58 -8.42
N TYR A 266 -13.55 -8.20 -7.69
CA TYR A 266 -14.52 -7.23 -8.17
C TYR A 266 -13.86 -5.87 -8.44
N LYS A 267 -14.20 -5.25 -9.57
CA LYS A 267 -13.66 -3.95 -10.00
C LYS A 267 -14.73 -2.88 -9.99
N PHE A 268 -14.40 -1.73 -9.40
CA PHE A 268 -15.26 -0.57 -9.36
C PHE A 268 -14.99 0.36 -10.54
N TYR A 269 -15.94 0.44 -11.48
CA TYR A 269 -15.92 1.39 -12.59
C TYR A 269 -16.49 2.76 -12.22
N LYS A 270 -17.31 2.79 -11.16
CA LYS A 270 -17.89 3.99 -10.55
C LYS A 270 -17.45 4.10 -9.09
N LYS A 271 -17.89 5.17 -8.43
CA LYS A 271 -17.65 5.42 -7.01
C LYS A 271 -17.85 4.15 -6.17
N ILE A 272 -16.92 3.86 -5.26
CA ILE A 272 -17.04 2.71 -4.35
C ILE A 272 -18.22 2.95 -3.38
N ASP A 273 -19.29 2.18 -3.57
CA ASP A 273 -20.56 2.28 -2.83
C ASP A 273 -20.67 1.28 -1.66
N LYS A 274 -19.60 0.51 -1.39
CA LYS A 274 -19.56 -0.49 -0.32
C LYS A 274 -18.97 0.04 0.99
N PRO A 275 -19.43 -0.47 2.15
CA PRO A 275 -18.77 -0.29 3.46
C PRO A 275 -17.33 -0.79 3.45
N PHE A 276 -16.53 -0.40 4.45
CA PHE A 276 -15.10 -0.67 4.45
C PHE A 276 -14.79 -2.17 4.45
N ILE A 277 -15.41 -2.96 5.34
CA ILE A 277 -15.11 -4.40 5.42
C ILE A 277 -15.48 -5.11 4.11
N GLU A 278 -16.69 -4.85 3.60
CA GLU A 278 -17.16 -5.45 2.36
C GLU A 278 -16.29 -5.03 1.17
N HIS A 279 -15.90 -3.75 1.09
CA HIS A 279 -14.96 -3.25 0.08
C HIS A 279 -13.65 -4.05 0.09
N GLN A 280 -13.00 -4.22 1.25
CA GLN A 280 -11.74 -4.95 1.31
C GLN A 280 -11.91 -6.43 0.94
N ILE A 281 -13.03 -7.07 1.33
CA ILE A 281 -13.29 -8.48 1.02
C ILE A 281 -13.51 -8.73 -0.47
N ILE A 282 -14.35 -7.93 -1.13
CA ILE A 282 -14.73 -8.23 -2.53
C ILE A 282 -13.67 -7.81 -3.55
N THR A 283 -12.70 -6.99 -3.13
CA THR A 283 -11.62 -6.45 -3.98
C THR A 283 -10.28 -7.12 -3.74
N SER A 284 -10.20 -8.06 -2.80
CA SER A 284 -8.97 -8.80 -2.50
C SER A 284 -9.25 -10.28 -2.38
N ARG A 285 -8.22 -11.10 -2.56
CA ARG A 285 -8.27 -12.53 -2.32
C ARG A 285 -7.06 -13.00 -1.57
N ASN A 286 -7.24 -14.12 -0.90
CA ASN A 286 -6.16 -14.86 -0.27
C ASN A 286 -5.70 -16.01 -1.18
N TYR A 287 -4.48 -16.48 -0.93
CA TYR A 287 -3.96 -17.72 -1.52
C TYR A 287 -3.95 -18.86 -0.53
N ASP A 288 -4.09 -20.08 -1.04
CA ASP A 288 -4.20 -21.33 -0.25
C ASP A 288 -2.82 -21.87 0.20
N TRP A 289 -1.92 -20.98 0.63
CA TRP A 289 -0.50 -21.30 0.93
C TRP A 289 -0.17 -20.81 2.35
N THR A 290 -0.30 -21.68 3.35
CA THR A 290 -0.26 -21.27 4.77
C THR A 290 0.98 -21.70 5.53
N ASP A 291 1.95 -22.36 4.89
CA ASP A 291 3.18 -22.79 5.53
C ASP A 291 4.15 -21.60 5.77
N TRP A 292 5.13 -21.82 6.63
CA TRP A 292 6.05 -20.77 7.10
C TRP A 292 6.97 -20.25 5.98
N LEU A 293 7.35 -21.10 5.02
CA LEU A 293 8.25 -20.74 3.93
C LEU A 293 7.50 -19.86 2.92
N SER A 294 6.29 -20.27 2.55
CA SER A 294 5.38 -19.46 1.73
C SER A 294 5.13 -18.10 2.39
N ASN A 295 4.91 -18.08 3.71
CA ASN A 295 4.72 -16.81 4.42
C ASN A 295 5.93 -15.88 4.36
N LEU A 296 7.14 -16.42 4.41
CA LEU A 296 8.35 -15.64 4.28
C LEU A 296 8.52 -15.10 2.85
N ILE A 297 8.43 -15.96 1.84
CA ILE A 297 8.71 -15.59 0.44
C ILE A 297 7.60 -14.68 -0.11
N MET A 298 6.34 -14.89 0.29
CA MET A 298 5.19 -14.08 -0.13
C MET A 298 4.95 -12.87 0.78
N GLY A 299 5.69 -12.75 1.89
CA GLY A 299 5.61 -11.60 2.78
C GLY A 299 4.23 -11.40 3.38
N GLY A 300 3.51 -12.49 3.67
CA GLY A 300 2.14 -12.47 4.18
C GLY A 300 1.07 -11.98 3.20
N MET A 301 1.43 -11.64 1.96
CA MET A 301 0.48 -11.15 0.95
C MET A 301 -0.48 -12.23 0.48
N GLN A 302 -0.27 -13.50 0.81
CA GLN A 302 -1.32 -14.52 0.68
C GLN A 302 -2.53 -14.29 1.60
N PHE A 303 -2.43 -13.39 2.58
CA PHE A 303 -3.52 -12.96 3.48
C PHE A 303 -3.94 -11.52 3.15
N GLN A 304 -4.26 -11.27 1.87
CA GLN A 304 -4.51 -9.93 1.36
C GLN A 304 -5.71 -9.25 2.05
N THR A 305 -6.80 -9.98 2.29
CA THR A 305 -7.98 -9.40 2.94
C THR A 305 -7.65 -8.93 4.36
N GLU A 306 -6.94 -9.75 5.13
CA GLU A 306 -6.48 -9.40 6.48
C GLU A 306 -5.54 -8.20 6.46
N HIS A 307 -4.60 -8.19 5.51
CA HIS A 307 -3.68 -7.07 5.31
C HIS A 307 -4.42 -5.77 4.99
N HIS A 308 -5.44 -5.81 4.14
CA HIS A 308 -6.26 -4.63 3.82
C HIS A 308 -7.10 -4.13 4.99
N LEU A 309 -7.59 -5.03 5.84
CA LEU A 309 -8.32 -4.66 7.05
C LEU A 309 -7.39 -4.08 8.13
N PHE A 310 -6.19 -4.65 8.28
CA PHE A 310 -5.25 -4.29 9.35
C PHE A 310 -3.79 -4.26 8.85
N PRO A 311 -3.42 -3.29 7.98
CA PRO A 311 -2.12 -3.29 7.31
C PRO A 311 -0.93 -3.08 8.25
N GLN A 312 -1.21 -2.66 9.48
CA GLN A 312 -0.20 -2.44 10.53
C GLN A 312 0.29 -3.74 11.18
N ILE A 313 -0.40 -4.87 10.99
CA ILE A 313 0.01 -6.16 11.53
C ILE A 313 1.24 -6.64 10.72
N PRO A 314 2.39 -6.91 11.35
CA PRO A 314 3.56 -7.44 10.64
C PRO A 314 3.25 -8.74 9.92
N PHE A 315 3.82 -8.96 8.74
CA PHE A 315 3.44 -10.07 7.89
C PHE A 315 3.60 -11.45 8.56
N TYR A 316 4.63 -11.63 9.39
CA TYR A 316 4.87 -12.89 10.12
C TYR A 316 3.78 -13.19 11.18
N ARG A 317 2.93 -12.22 11.52
CA ARG A 317 1.76 -12.39 12.39
C ARG A 317 0.45 -12.56 11.61
N LEU A 318 0.43 -12.31 10.30
CA LEU A 318 -0.78 -12.47 9.47
C LEU A 318 -1.37 -13.88 9.48
N PRO A 319 -0.59 -14.99 9.52
CA PRO A 319 -1.19 -16.33 9.66
C PRO A 319 -2.07 -16.50 10.91
N TYR A 320 -1.69 -15.85 12.02
CA TYR A 320 -2.48 -15.85 13.25
C TYR A 320 -3.67 -14.89 13.16
N ALA A 321 -3.45 -13.70 12.57
CA ALA A 321 -4.50 -12.72 12.36
C ALA A 321 -5.62 -13.28 11.47
N ALA A 322 -5.27 -13.99 10.38
CA ALA A 322 -6.20 -14.62 9.46
C ALA A 322 -7.16 -15.59 10.14
N LYS A 323 -6.66 -16.44 11.05
CA LYS A 323 -7.52 -17.35 11.81
C LYS A 323 -8.56 -16.60 12.65
N ILE A 324 -8.16 -15.51 13.31
CA ILE A 324 -9.05 -14.70 14.15
C ILE A 324 -10.04 -13.90 13.29
N ILE A 325 -9.53 -13.20 12.28
CA ILE A 325 -10.32 -12.32 11.39
C ILE A 325 -11.35 -13.14 10.64
N ASN A 326 -10.96 -14.26 10.03
CA ASN A 326 -11.88 -15.14 9.31
C ASN A 326 -12.99 -15.66 10.23
N ARG A 327 -12.65 -16.09 11.45
CA ARG A 327 -13.64 -16.52 12.45
C ARG A 327 -14.63 -15.42 12.81
N GLU A 328 -14.17 -14.19 13.05
CA GLU A 328 -15.07 -13.09 13.41
C GLU A 328 -15.90 -12.61 12.20
N LEU A 329 -15.33 -12.59 10.99
CA LEU A 329 -16.04 -12.26 9.75
C LEU A 329 -17.17 -13.25 9.46
N ASN A 330 -16.94 -14.55 9.66
CA ASN A 330 -17.97 -15.58 9.49
C ASN A 330 -19.16 -15.37 10.43
N LYS A 331 -18.94 -14.90 11.67
CA LYS A 331 -20.03 -14.57 12.61
C LYS A 331 -20.92 -13.43 12.09
N PHE A 332 -20.37 -12.56 11.25
CA PHE A 332 -21.09 -11.45 10.62
C PHE A 332 -21.64 -11.81 9.23
N GLY A 333 -21.47 -13.06 8.78
CA GLY A 333 -21.94 -13.54 7.48
C GLY A 333 -21.02 -13.19 6.31
N TYR A 334 -19.79 -12.74 6.57
CA TYR A 334 -18.81 -12.49 5.52
C TYR A 334 -17.95 -13.72 5.25
N LYS A 335 -17.56 -13.92 3.99
CA LYS A 335 -16.65 -15.00 3.56
C LYS A 335 -15.49 -14.41 2.76
N ILE A 336 -14.26 -14.72 3.17
CA ILE A 336 -13.04 -14.30 2.45
C ILE A 336 -12.90 -15.12 1.17
N HIS A 337 -12.52 -14.48 0.07
CA HIS A 337 -12.21 -15.14 -1.20
C HIS A 337 -10.84 -15.80 -1.11
N VAL A 338 -10.75 -17.07 -1.49
CA VAL A 338 -9.49 -17.83 -1.54
C VAL A 338 -9.35 -18.41 -2.94
N GLY A 339 -8.15 -18.36 -3.52
CA GLY A 339 -7.90 -19.02 -4.80
C GLY A 339 -6.42 -19.23 -5.11
N LYS A 340 -6.15 -19.63 -6.35
CA LYS A 340 -4.79 -19.84 -6.86
C LYS A 340 -4.17 -18.52 -7.31
N ILE A 341 -2.83 -18.45 -7.26
CA ILE A 341 -2.02 -17.31 -7.69
C ILE A 341 -2.22 -16.98 -9.17
N LEU A 342 -2.40 -18.01 -10.01
CA LEU A 342 -2.54 -17.89 -11.47
C LEU A 342 -3.77 -18.58 -12.04
#